data_AF-A0A4S4H8D0-F1
#
_entry.id   AF-A0A4S4H8D0-F1
#
_cell.length_a   1.000
_cell.length_b   1.000
_cell.length_c   1.000
_cell.angle_alpha   90.00
_cell.angle_beta   90.00
_cell.angle_gamma   90.00
#
_symmetry.space_group_name_H-M   'P 1'
#
loop_
_entity.id
_entity.type
_entity.pdbx_description
1 polymer ?
#
loop_
_entity_poly.entity_id
_entity_poly.type
_entity_poly.pdbx_seq_one_letter_code
_entity_poly.pdbx_strand_id
1 'polypeptide(L)'
;MTATAHLVFNHDTCRMKLLIFIITLPLLLLASHDVEARKIRQSLKVTTMKEAKGKSGTKKDNDTVKGNDNYPSIEISLNYSDSIQFTLDGKDLLFHKRDLQFAGYDKGISSSRESFFLINRCPFNINGIAIRINYYDMQSRMLHSRDVTISCDIPAGETRKLDIPTWDTQHTFYYYLGNAPRRVASPYKVTILPLRLTITSHP
;
A
#
# COMPACT_ATOMS: atom_id res chain seq x y z
N MET A 1 33.18 -12.19 49.80
CA MET A 1 32.30 -13.31 49.39
C MET A 1 31.86 -13.04 47.97
N THR A 2 32.56 -13.61 47.01
CA THR A 2 32.39 -13.38 45.57
C THR A 2 32.46 -14.74 44.90
N ALA A 3 31.35 -15.20 44.34
CA ALA A 3 31.22 -16.52 43.73
C ALA A 3 31.64 -16.46 42.26
N THR A 4 32.65 -17.24 41.90
CA THR A 4 33.18 -17.40 40.54
C THR A 4 32.61 -18.69 39.96
N ALA A 5 31.80 -18.60 38.90
CA ALA A 5 31.27 -19.77 38.19
C ALA A 5 32.19 -20.11 37.01
N HIS A 6 32.86 -21.27 37.08
CA HIS A 6 33.62 -21.85 35.98
C HIS A 6 32.68 -22.70 35.10
N LEU A 7 32.57 -22.37 33.81
CA LEU A 7 31.92 -23.22 32.81
C LEU A 7 32.96 -24.19 32.24
N VAL A 8 32.78 -25.48 32.51
CA VAL A 8 33.52 -26.60 31.91
C VAL A 8 32.83 -26.98 30.59
N PHE A 9 33.49 -26.76 29.46
CA PHE A 9 33.04 -27.27 28.15
C PHE A 9 33.58 -28.69 27.96
N ASN A 10 32.68 -29.67 28.01
CA ASN A 10 33.01 -31.08 27.77
C ASN A 10 32.97 -31.37 26.27
N HIS A 11 34.08 -31.88 25.74
CA HIS A 11 34.36 -31.95 24.31
C HIS A 11 34.26 -33.39 23.80
N ASP A 12 33.11 -34.05 23.94
CA ASP A 12 32.90 -35.40 23.39
C ASP A 12 31.45 -35.63 23.00
N THR A 13 31.12 -35.37 21.72
CA THR A 13 30.05 -36.08 20.96
C THR A 13 30.19 -35.83 19.45
N CYS A 14 31.41 -35.57 18.98
CA CYS A 14 31.74 -35.53 17.56
C CYS A 14 32.07 -36.96 17.11
N ARG A 15 31.05 -37.81 16.82
CA ARG A 15 31.14 -39.03 15.96
C ARG A 15 29.78 -39.71 15.64
N MET A 16 28.64 -39.07 15.86
CA MET A 16 27.32 -39.70 15.60
C MET A 16 26.25 -38.82 14.94
N LYS A 17 26.65 -37.84 14.12
CA LYS A 17 25.72 -37.05 13.28
C LYS A 17 26.01 -37.12 11.77
N LEU A 18 27.05 -37.85 11.37
CA LEU A 18 27.48 -37.92 9.97
C LEU A 18 26.79 -39.04 9.14
N LEU A 19 25.95 -39.88 9.77
CA LEU A 19 25.33 -41.03 9.10
C LEU A 19 23.82 -40.91 8.82
N ILE A 20 23.18 -39.80 9.21
CA ILE A 20 21.72 -39.59 9.01
C ILE A 20 21.40 -38.64 7.84
N PHE A 21 22.40 -37.97 7.24
CA PHE A 21 22.19 -37.06 6.11
C PHE A 21 22.23 -37.70 4.71
N ILE A 22 22.48 -39.02 4.60
CA ILE A 22 22.66 -39.70 3.31
C ILE A 22 21.37 -40.40 2.82
N ILE A 23 20.28 -40.41 3.61
CA ILE A 23 19.04 -41.15 3.26
C ILE A 23 17.83 -40.23 3.00
N THR A 24 17.96 -38.89 3.08
CA THR A 24 16.85 -37.95 2.82
C THR A 24 17.02 -37.07 1.58
N LEU A 25 17.94 -37.45 0.68
CA LEU A 25 18.20 -36.75 -0.58
C LEU A 25 18.36 -37.79 -1.70
N PRO A 26 17.27 -38.48 -2.14
CA PRO A 26 16.41 -37.88 -3.17
C PRO A 26 14.98 -38.48 -3.20
N LEU A 27 13.99 -37.80 -2.62
CA LEU A 27 12.56 -38.12 -2.86
C LEU A 27 11.73 -36.86 -3.05
N LEU A 28 12.26 -35.89 -3.80
CA LEU A 28 11.51 -34.72 -4.26
C LEU A 28 11.93 -34.33 -5.69
N LEU A 29 12.11 -35.34 -6.55
CA LEU A 29 12.36 -35.18 -7.99
C LEU A 29 11.21 -35.74 -8.86
N LEU A 30 10.04 -35.95 -8.28
CA LEU A 30 8.80 -36.32 -8.97
C LEU A 30 7.64 -35.42 -8.50
N ALA A 31 7.78 -34.13 -8.72
CA ALA A 31 6.70 -33.16 -8.59
C ALA A 31 6.98 -31.95 -9.49
N SER A 32 7.35 -32.22 -10.75
CA SER A 32 7.29 -31.21 -11.81
C SER A 32 5.82 -31.00 -12.15
N HIS A 33 5.17 -30.07 -11.46
CA HIS A 33 3.88 -29.55 -11.91
C HIS A 33 4.17 -28.39 -12.85
N ASP A 34 4.12 -28.65 -14.16
CA ASP A 34 3.98 -27.59 -15.15
C ASP A 34 2.59 -26.96 -14.97
N VAL A 35 2.50 -25.92 -14.14
CA VAL A 35 1.36 -25.01 -14.17
C VAL A 35 1.66 -23.97 -15.23
N GLU A 36 1.37 -24.34 -16.47
CA GLU A 36 1.39 -23.45 -17.62
C GLU A 36 0.33 -22.36 -17.41
N ALA A 37 0.77 -21.18 -16.95
CA ALA A 37 -0.09 -20.02 -16.77
C ALA A 37 -0.57 -19.53 -18.15
N ARG A 38 -1.73 -20.02 -18.60
CA ARG A 38 -2.38 -19.51 -19.81
C ARG A 38 -2.86 -18.09 -19.56
N LYS A 39 -2.21 -17.14 -20.24
CA LYS A 39 -2.61 -15.74 -20.34
C LYS A 39 -4.03 -15.64 -20.92
N ILE A 40 -5.04 -15.48 -20.06
CA ILE A 40 -6.41 -15.20 -20.50
C ILE A 40 -6.44 -13.74 -20.96
N ARG A 41 -6.39 -13.51 -22.28
CA ARG A 41 -6.72 -12.21 -22.87
C ARG A 41 -8.24 -12.09 -22.95
N GLN A 42 -8.85 -11.44 -21.98
CA GLN A 42 -10.24 -10.98 -22.13
C GLN A 42 -10.23 -9.73 -23.03
N SER A 43 -10.51 -9.92 -24.31
CA SER A 43 -10.84 -8.81 -25.21
C SER A 43 -12.33 -8.49 -25.05
N LEU A 44 -12.65 -7.40 -24.36
CA LEU A 44 -14.00 -6.86 -24.32
C LEU A 44 -14.36 -6.34 -25.72
N LYS A 45 -15.31 -6.99 -26.39
CA LYS A 45 -15.81 -6.56 -27.70
C LYS A 45 -16.83 -5.44 -27.50
N VAL A 46 -16.36 -4.19 -27.50
CA VAL A 46 -17.25 -3.02 -27.55
C VAL A 46 -17.91 -3.01 -28.92
N THR A 47 -19.18 -3.37 -28.97
CA THR A 47 -19.99 -3.27 -30.18
C THR A 47 -20.52 -1.85 -30.25
N THR A 48 -19.83 -1.01 -31.02
CA THR A 48 -20.32 0.33 -31.35
C THR A 48 -21.49 0.17 -32.33
N MET A 49 -22.72 0.29 -31.84
CA MET A 49 -23.87 0.56 -32.70
C MET A 49 -23.68 1.94 -33.31
N LYS A 50 -23.62 1.97 -34.63
CA LYS A 50 -23.39 3.15 -35.45
C LYS A 50 -24.73 3.88 -35.57
N GLU A 51 -24.94 4.93 -34.78
CA GLU A 51 -26.05 5.87 -35.01
C GLU A 51 -25.55 7.19 -35.62
N ALA A 52 -26.40 7.69 -36.50
CA ALA A 52 -26.07 8.58 -37.59
C ALA A 52 -25.82 10.04 -37.14
N LYS A 53 -25.07 10.73 -38.00
CA LYS A 53 -24.74 12.16 -37.96
C LYS A 53 -26.01 13.01 -37.85
N GLY A 54 -26.17 13.72 -36.75
CA GLY A 54 -27.13 14.82 -36.58
C GLY A 54 -26.46 16.03 -35.94
N LYS A 55 -26.22 17.08 -36.73
CA LYS A 55 -25.69 18.38 -36.30
C LYS A 55 -26.82 19.16 -35.65
N SER A 56 -26.72 19.48 -34.37
CA SER A 56 -27.51 20.55 -33.73
C SER A 56 -26.77 21.03 -32.49
N GLY A 57 -26.30 22.28 -32.56
CA GLY A 57 -25.75 22.97 -31.41
C GLY A 57 -26.87 23.35 -30.46
N THR A 58 -26.79 22.92 -29.21
CA THR A 58 -27.53 23.53 -28.12
C THR A 58 -26.68 23.41 -26.87
N LYS A 59 -26.27 24.56 -26.34
CA LYS A 59 -25.56 24.73 -25.08
C LYS A 59 -26.46 24.15 -23.98
N LYS A 60 -26.11 22.98 -23.44
CA LYS A 60 -26.67 22.46 -22.20
C LYS A 60 -25.76 22.91 -21.08
N ASP A 61 -26.25 23.86 -20.30
CA ASP A 61 -25.69 24.17 -18.99
C ASP A 61 -25.76 22.89 -18.16
N ASN A 62 -24.59 22.29 -17.91
CA ASN A 62 -24.48 21.20 -16.96
C ASN A 62 -24.63 21.82 -15.58
N ASP A 63 -25.88 21.85 -15.12
CA ASP A 63 -26.22 22.07 -13.73
C ASP A 63 -25.58 20.94 -12.92
N THR A 64 -24.33 21.18 -12.54
CA THR A 64 -23.61 20.33 -11.60
C THR A 64 -24.31 20.60 -10.29
N VAL A 65 -25.24 19.74 -9.92
CA VAL A 65 -25.75 19.66 -8.56
C VAL A 65 -24.52 19.34 -7.69
N LYS A 66 -23.83 20.39 -7.25
CA LYS A 66 -22.95 20.33 -6.10
C LYS A 66 -23.86 19.99 -4.94
N GLY A 67 -23.98 18.70 -4.63
CA GLY A 67 -24.42 18.26 -3.32
C GLY A 67 -23.61 19.06 -2.31
N ASN A 68 -24.28 19.97 -1.62
CA ASN A 68 -23.67 20.71 -0.54
C ASN A 68 -23.66 19.75 0.65
N ASP A 69 -22.80 18.74 0.57
CA ASP A 69 -22.62 17.70 1.57
C ASP A 69 -21.81 18.29 2.73
N ASN A 70 -22.40 19.30 3.38
CA ASN A 70 -21.83 19.99 4.52
C ASN A 70 -22.09 19.15 5.77
N TYR A 71 -21.70 17.88 5.71
CA TYR A 71 -21.67 16.99 6.86
C TYR A 71 -20.46 17.35 7.72
N PRO A 72 -20.59 17.29 9.06
CA PRO A 72 -19.44 17.47 9.92
C PRO A 72 -18.37 16.43 9.57
N SER A 73 -17.12 16.88 9.48
CA SER A 73 -15.98 15.97 9.36
C SER A 73 -15.20 15.96 10.66
N ILE A 74 -14.82 14.75 11.09
CA ILE A 74 -13.97 14.51 12.25
C ILE A 74 -12.56 14.27 11.72
N GLU A 75 -11.61 15.06 12.22
CA GLU A 75 -10.20 14.87 11.96
C GLU A 75 -9.52 14.10 13.11
N ILE A 76 -9.04 12.90 12.83
CA ILE A 76 -8.32 12.07 13.80
C ILE A 76 -6.82 12.20 13.56
N SER A 77 -6.07 12.76 14.51
CA SER A 77 -4.61 12.89 14.42
C SER A 77 -3.88 11.63 14.92
N LEU A 78 -2.95 11.10 14.12
CA LEU A 78 -2.30 9.78 14.30
C LEU A 78 -0.81 9.83 14.67
N ASN A 79 -0.33 11.01 15.09
CA ASN A 79 1.09 11.29 15.29
C ASN A 79 1.70 10.62 16.54
N TYR A 80 0.89 10.34 17.56
CA TYR A 80 1.42 9.96 18.89
C TYR A 80 0.77 8.73 19.52
N SER A 81 -0.41 8.32 19.05
CA SER A 81 -1.20 7.26 19.69
C SER A 81 -1.45 6.10 18.74
N ASP A 82 -1.24 4.88 19.24
CA ASP A 82 -1.58 3.66 18.50
C ASP A 82 -3.08 3.36 18.51
N SER A 83 -3.82 3.93 19.46
CA SER A 83 -5.27 3.83 19.55
C SER A 83 -5.92 5.12 20.00
N ILE A 84 -7.10 5.40 19.47
CA ILE A 84 -7.88 6.61 19.77
C ILE A 84 -9.35 6.22 19.93
N GLN A 85 -9.97 6.67 21.01
CA GLN A 85 -11.41 6.56 21.21
C GLN A 85 -12.08 7.86 20.72
N PHE A 86 -13.18 7.72 20.00
CA PHE A 86 -13.96 8.85 19.52
C PHE A 86 -15.41 8.43 19.33
N THR A 87 -16.32 9.39 19.38
CA THR A 87 -17.75 9.14 19.14
C THR A 87 -18.08 9.54 17.70
N LEU A 88 -18.72 8.64 16.95
CA LEU A 88 -19.22 8.86 15.60
C LEU A 88 -20.67 8.40 15.53
N ASP A 89 -21.56 9.27 15.06
CA ASP A 89 -22.99 8.99 14.92
C ASP A 89 -23.61 8.42 16.21
N GLY A 90 -23.21 8.97 17.37
CA GLY A 90 -23.66 8.56 18.69
C GLY A 90 -23.07 7.24 19.21
N LYS A 91 -22.11 6.64 18.52
CA LYS A 91 -21.44 5.40 18.91
C LYS A 91 -19.99 5.65 19.28
N ASP A 92 -19.56 5.10 20.41
CA ASP A 92 -18.16 5.13 20.82
C ASP A 92 -17.38 4.08 20.04
N LEU A 93 -16.40 4.53 19.29
CA LEU A 93 -15.54 3.70 18.45
C LEU A 93 -14.11 3.78 18.96
N LEU A 94 -13.44 2.63 18.93
CA LEU A 94 -12.02 2.50 19.16
C LEU A 94 -11.32 2.32 17.82
N PHE A 95 -10.51 3.30 17.42
CA PHE A 95 -9.62 3.17 16.29
C PHE A 95 -8.26 2.66 16.76
N HIS A 96 -7.71 1.66 16.06
CA HIS A 96 -6.29 1.32 16.16
C HIS A 96 -5.55 1.63 14.86
N LYS A 97 -4.35 2.21 14.97
CA LYS A 97 -3.49 2.55 13.83
C LYS A 97 -3.19 1.35 12.92
N ARG A 98 -3.11 0.14 13.48
CA ARG A 98 -2.87 -1.13 12.76
C ARG A 98 -4.01 -1.56 11.83
N ASP A 99 -5.21 -1.01 12.04
CA ASP A 99 -6.38 -1.30 11.21
C ASP A 99 -6.33 -0.52 9.89
N LEU A 100 -5.40 0.43 9.78
CA LEU A 100 -5.07 1.14 8.56
C LEU A 100 -3.76 0.58 7.98
N GLN A 101 -3.82 0.00 6.79
CA GLN A 101 -2.65 -0.64 6.17
C GLN A 101 -2.37 -0.09 4.77
N PHE A 102 -1.09 0.15 4.50
CA PHE A 102 -0.60 0.55 3.18
C PHE A 102 0.08 -0.65 2.52
N ALA A 103 -0.22 -0.88 1.25
CA ALA A 103 0.34 -2.01 0.50
C ALA A 103 0.58 -1.67 -0.98
N GLY A 104 1.39 -2.48 -1.65
CA GLY A 104 1.54 -2.44 -3.11
C GLY A 104 1.96 -1.08 -3.67
N TYR A 105 2.91 -0.42 -3.01
CA TYR A 105 3.46 0.82 -3.56
C TYR A 105 4.14 0.55 -4.91
N ASP A 106 3.86 1.40 -5.89
CA ASP A 106 4.43 1.33 -7.22
C ASP A 106 4.73 2.72 -7.78
N LYS A 107 5.91 2.83 -8.39
CA LYS A 107 6.34 3.96 -9.21
C LYS A 107 7.33 3.46 -10.25
N GLY A 108 6.86 3.37 -11.49
CA GLY A 108 7.72 3.19 -12.65
C GLY A 108 8.53 4.45 -12.97
N ILE A 109 9.66 4.27 -13.64
CA ILE A 109 10.59 5.37 -13.96
C ILE A 109 9.96 6.51 -14.76
N SER A 110 9.13 6.20 -15.75
CA SER A 110 8.43 7.18 -16.60
C SER A 110 7.09 7.62 -16.03
N SER A 111 6.74 7.15 -14.82
CA SER A 111 5.45 7.47 -14.22
C SER A 111 5.48 8.87 -13.61
N SER A 112 4.50 9.68 -13.97
CA SER A 112 4.19 10.97 -13.32
C SER A 112 3.39 10.80 -12.02
N ARG A 113 2.98 9.58 -11.72
CA ARG A 113 2.19 9.22 -10.54
C ARG A 113 2.87 8.13 -9.73
N GLU A 114 2.63 8.15 -8.43
CA GLU A 114 2.92 7.06 -7.51
C GLU A 114 1.59 6.49 -7.07
N SER A 115 1.55 5.17 -6.89
CA SER A 115 0.32 4.49 -6.50
C SER A 115 0.55 3.51 -5.38
N PHE A 116 -0.47 3.31 -4.55
CA PHE A 116 -0.47 2.32 -3.47
C PHE A 116 -1.91 2.00 -3.09
N PHE A 117 -2.10 0.93 -2.33
CA PHE A 117 -3.38 0.55 -1.76
C PHE A 117 -3.47 1.01 -0.32
N LEU A 118 -4.64 1.52 0.06
CA LEU A 118 -5.02 1.76 1.43
C LEU A 118 -6.15 0.80 1.81
N ILE A 119 -5.88 -0.04 2.80
CA ILE A 119 -6.79 -1.06 3.31
C ILE A 119 -7.39 -0.51 4.61
N ASN A 120 -8.70 -0.32 4.60
CA ASN A 120 -9.45 0.13 5.76
C ASN A 120 -10.05 -1.08 6.48
N ARG A 121 -9.49 -1.46 7.63
CA ARG A 121 -10.07 -2.51 8.50
C ARG A 121 -10.90 -1.92 9.64
N CYS A 122 -11.12 -0.61 9.63
CA CYS A 122 -11.91 0.09 10.63
C CYS A 122 -13.41 -0.16 10.39
N PRO A 123 -14.27 -0.03 11.42
CA PRO A 123 -15.71 -0.19 11.29
C PRO A 123 -16.44 1.04 10.71
N PHE A 124 -15.70 2.00 10.12
CA PHE A 124 -16.22 3.25 9.59
C PHE A 124 -15.53 3.62 8.28
N ASN A 125 -16.17 4.50 7.49
CA ASN A 125 -15.65 4.95 6.21
C ASN A 125 -14.55 6.00 6.40
N ILE A 126 -13.52 5.97 5.55
CA ILE A 126 -12.47 6.98 5.53
C ILE A 126 -12.69 7.87 4.31
N ASN A 127 -12.89 9.17 4.57
CA ASN A 127 -13.18 10.18 3.54
C ASN A 127 -11.95 11.02 3.15
N GLY A 128 -10.86 10.86 3.89
CA GLY A 128 -9.61 11.53 3.60
C GLY A 128 -8.48 11.03 4.49
N ILE A 129 -7.26 11.20 4.01
CA ILE A 129 -6.06 10.85 4.76
C ILE A 129 -4.93 11.84 4.48
N ALA A 130 -4.23 12.25 5.54
CA ALA A 130 -2.93 12.89 5.42
C ALA A 130 -1.84 11.87 5.77
N ILE A 131 -0.84 11.74 4.90
CA ILE A 131 0.28 10.82 5.06
C ILE A 131 1.61 11.56 4.91
N ARG A 132 2.62 11.10 5.65
CA ARG A 132 4.03 11.43 5.39
C ARG A 132 4.65 10.32 4.56
N ILE A 133 5.36 10.71 3.53
CA ILE A 133 6.12 9.80 2.67
C ILE A 133 7.58 10.18 2.73
N ASN A 134 8.40 9.23 3.18
CA ASN A 134 9.86 9.37 3.22
C ASN A 134 10.49 8.49 2.14
N TYR A 135 11.41 9.06 1.38
CA TYR A 135 12.12 8.40 0.29
C TYR A 135 13.59 8.26 0.66
N TYR A 136 14.14 7.07 0.43
CA TYR A 136 15.50 6.72 0.77
C TYR A 136 16.18 6.06 -0.41
N ASP A 137 17.49 6.25 -0.54
CA ASP A 137 18.26 5.39 -1.43
C ASP A 137 18.45 3.99 -0.84
N MET A 138 19.20 3.15 -1.56
CA MET A 138 19.45 1.78 -1.12
C MET A 138 20.40 1.70 0.07
N GLN A 139 21.17 2.75 0.35
CA GLN A 139 22.04 2.92 1.51
C GLN A 139 21.33 3.58 2.71
N SER A 140 20.00 3.74 2.64
CA SER A 140 19.17 4.35 3.68
C SER A 140 19.45 5.84 3.93
N ARG A 141 20.09 6.54 2.99
CA ARG A 141 20.19 8.01 3.05
C ARG A 141 18.86 8.60 2.59
N MET A 142 18.37 9.62 3.30
CA MET A 142 17.12 10.28 2.94
C MET A 142 17.31 11.09 1.66
N LEU A 143 16.50 10.79 0.65
CA LEU A 143 16.44 11.52 -0.61
C LEU A 143 15.47 12.70 -0.52
N HIS A 144 14.29 12.45 0.06
CA HIS A 144 13.22 13.45 0.20
C HIS A 144 12.21 13.03 1.26
N SER A 145 11.40 13.97 1.75
CA SER A 145 10.26 13.73 2.64
C SER A 145 9.17 14.75 2.33
N ARG A 146 7.91 14.31 2.30
CA ARG A 146 6.76 15.19 2.09
C ARG A 146 5.51 14.69 2.78
N ASP A 147 4.62 15.63 3.08
CA ASP A 147 3.27 15.34 3.56
C ASP A 147 2.28 15.55 2.42
N VAL A 148 1.34 14.61 2.27
CA VAL A 148 0.32 14.62 1.21
C VAL A 148 -1.05 14.37 1.84
N THR A 149 -2.01 15.23 1.53
CA THR A 149 -3.42 15.03 1.88
C THR A 149 -4.16 14.52 0.65
N ILE A 150 -4.90 13.42 0.83
CA ILE A 150 -5.63 12.72 -0.23
C ILE A 150 -7.08 12.64 0.20
N SER A 151 -7.97 13.29 -0.56
CA SER A 151 -9.40 13.03 -0.47
C SER A 151 -9.67 11.66 -1.11
N CYS A 152 -10.36 10.79 -0.39
CA CYS A 152 -10.67 9.44 -0.84
C CYS A 152 -12.00 8.99 -0.24
N ASP A 153 -12.59 7.92 -0.77
CA ASP A 153 -13.75 7.28 -0.14
C ASP A 153 -13.45 5.79 -0.05
N ILE A 154 -13.11 5.36 1.17
CA ILE A 154 -12.71 3.99 1.47
C ILE A 154 -13.70 3.44 2.50
N PRO A 155 -14.69 2.66 2.04
CA PRO A 155 -15.67 2.07 2.94
C PRO A 155 -15.03 1.18 4.01
N ALA A 156 -15.76 0.97 5.11
CA ALA A 156 -15.37 0.05 6.17
C ALA A 156 -15.08 -1.35 5.63
N GLY A 157 -13.93 -1.93 6.00
CA GLY A 157 -13.50 -3.26 5.54
C GLY A 157 -12.97 -3.34 4.11
N GLU A 158 -13.00 -2.24 3.35
CA GLU A 158 -12.60 -2.23 1.94
C GLU A 158 -11.15 -1.78 1.71
N THR A 159 -10.65 -2.04 0.50
CA THR A 159 -9.37 -1.55 0.01
C THR A 159 -9.59 -0.64 -1.19
N ARG A 160 -8.92 0.50 -1.22
CA ARG A 160 -8.92 1.38 -2.39
C ARG A 160 -7.50 1.67 -2.85
N LYS A 161 -7.33 1.80 -4.16
CA LYS A 161 -6.10 2.29 -4.77
C LYS A 161 -6.09 3.81 -4.70
N LEU A 162 -4.98 4.37 -4.23
CA LEU A 162 -4.71 5.80 -4.21
C LEU A 162 -3.56 6.11 -5.16
N ASP A 163 -3.69 7.22 -5.88
CA ASP A 163 -2.67 7.73 -6.78
C ASP A 163 -2.29 9.15 -6.33
N ILE A 164 -1.00 9.49 -6.32
CA ILE A 164 -0.48 10.83 -6.00
C ILE A 164 0.53 11.30 -7.06
N PRO A 165 0.72 12.62 -7.25
CA PRO A 165 1.79 13.12 -8.12
C PRO A 165 3.16 12.65 -7.63
N THR A 166 4.05 12.31 -8.55
CA THR A 166 5.39 11.90 -8.12
C THR A 166 6.22 13.07 -7.58
N TRP A 167 7.14 12.79 -6.65
CA TRP A 167 8.14 13.76 -6.21
C TRP A 167 9.28 13.94 -7.22
N ASP A 168 9.58 12.90 -8.01
CA ASP A 168 10.66 12.87 -9.00
C ASP A 168 10.18 13.36 -10.36
N THR A 169 10.22 14.68 -10.55
CA THR A 169 9.82 15.34 -11.80
C THR A 169 10.80 15.10 -12.95
N GLN A 170 12.04 14.69 -12.66
CA GLN A 170 13.07 14.41 -13.66
C GLN A 170 13.04 12.96 -14.15
N HIS A 171 12.18 12.11 -13.57
CA HIS A 171 12.07 10.69 -13.93
C HIS A 171 13.42 9.95 -13.83
N THR A 172 14.13 10.18 -12.74
CA THR A 172 15.46 9.60 -12.46
C THR A 172 15.40 8.43 -11.48
N PHE A 173 14.29 8.29 -10.75
CA PHE A 173 14.10 7.33 -9.69
C PHE A 173 12.98 6.31 -10.00
N TYR A 174 13.14 5.08 -9.52
CA TYR A 174 12.11 4.05 -9.60
C TYR A 174 12.02 3.25 -8.29
N TYR A 175 10.83 2.74 -7.99
CA TYR A 175 10.64 1.95 -6.78
C TYR A 175 11.34 0.59 -6.88
N TYR A 176 12.16 0.26 -5.88
CA TYR A 176 13.08 -0.89 -5.95
C TYR A 176 12.40 -2.28 -6.03
N LEU A 177 11.16 -2.44 -5.52
CA LEU A 177 10.39 -3.68 -5.65
C LEU A 177 9.46 -3.68 -6.88
N GLY A 178 9.41 -2.56 -7.62
CA GLY A 178 8.66 -2.46 -8.86
C GLY A 178 9.42 -3.05 -10.05
N ASN A 179 8.88 -2.83 -11.25
CA ASN A 179 9.54 -3.27 -12.47
C ASN A 179 10.84 -2.49 -12.71
N ALA A 180 11.96 -3.20 -12.74
CA ALA A 180 13.26 -2.61 -13.04
C ALA A 180 13.25 -1.95 -14.44
N PRO A 181 13.71 -0.70 -14.58
CA PRO A 181 13.72 -0.01 -15.84
C PRO A 181 14.83 -0.54 -16.75
N ARG A 182 14.63 -0.39 -18.07
CA ARG A 182 15.67 -0.73 -19.07
C ARG A 182 16.76 0.34 -19.20
N ARG A 183 16.47 1.59 -18.79
CA ARG A 183 17.44 2.70 -18.81
C ARG A 183 18.06 2.90 -17.43
N VAL A 184 19.23 3.53 -17.42
CA VAL A 184 19.94 3.90 -16.19
C VAL A 184 19.05 4.76 -15.31
N ALA A 185 18.86 4.33 -14.06
CA ALA A 185 17.99 4.95 -13.08
C ALA A 185 18.36 4.51 -11.68
N SER A 186 18.02 5.34 -10.69
CA SER A 186 18.35 5.07 -9.30
C SER A 186 17.16 4.39 -8.59
N PRO A 187 17.34 3.20 -8.00
CA PRO A 187 16.31 2.61 -7.15
C PRO A 187 16.16 3.40 -5.84
N TYR A 188 14.95 3.44 -5.30
CA TYR A 188 14.69 4.01 -3.97
C TYR A 188 13.72 3.14 -3.16
N LYS A 189 13.82 3.25 -1.83
CA LYS A 189 12.90 2.70 -0.83
C LYS A 189 11.95 3.79 -0.34
N VAL A 190 10.75 3.40 0.08
CA VAL A 190 9.73 4.31 0.59
C VAL A 190 9.19 3.83 1.92
N THR A 191 8.85 4.79 2.80
CA THR A 191 8.05 4.56 4.00
C THR A 191 6.87 5.50 3.97
N ILE A 192 5.66 4.98 4.25
CA ILE A 192 4.43 5.76 4.35
C ILE A 192 3.96 5.71 5.80
N LEU A 193 3.70 6.87 6.39
CA LEU A 193 3.24 7.02 7.76
C LEU A 193 1.91 7.80 7.76
N PRO A 194 0.83 7.27 8.36
CA PRO A 194 -0.40 8.02 8.46
C PRO A 194 -0.26 9.11 9.53
N LEU A 195 -0.68 10.33 9.20
CA LEU A 195 -0.65 11.50 10.08
C LEU A 195 -2.04 11.89 10.57
N ARG A 196 -3.05 11.79 9.70
CA ARG A 196 -4.43 12.18 10.00
C ARG A 196 -5.43 11.42 9.16
N LEU A 197 -6.61 11.13 9.70
CA LEU A 197 -7.78 10.68 8.95
C LEU A 197 -8.89 11.72 9.00
N THR A 198 -9.64 11.82 7.91
CA THR A 198 -10.87 12.60 7.82
C THR A 198 -12.03 11.62 7.65
N ILE A 199 -13.01 11.72 8.54
CA ILE A 199 -14.21 10.87 8.54
C ILE A 199 -15.42 11.79 8.50
N THR A 200 -16.36 11.52 7.61
CA THR A 200 -17.61 12.26 7.54
C THR A 200 -18.66 11.58 8.40
N SER A 201 -19.22 12.30 9.38
CA SER A 201 -20.35 11.81 10.18
C SER A 201 -21.63 11.93 9.35
N HIS A 202 -22.38 10.83 9.22
CA HIS A 202 -23.70 10.86 8.59
C HIS A 202 -24.74 10.80 9.72
N PRO A 203 -25.65 11.79 9.82
CA PRO A 203 -26.64 11.83 10.88
C PRO A 203 -27.62 10.64 10.86
#